data_AF-A0A2W4HYX6-F1
#
_entry.id   AF-A0A2W4HYX6-F1
#
_cell.length_a   1.000
_cell.length_b   1.000
_cell.length_c   1.000
_cell.angle_alpha   90.00
_cell.angle_beta   90.00
_cell.angle_gamma   90.00
#
_symmetry.space_group_name_H-M   'P 1'
#
loop_
_entity.id
_entity.type
_entity.pdbx_description
1 polymer ?
#
loop_
_entity_poly.entity_id
_entity_poly.type
_entity_poly.pdbx_seq_one_letter_code
_entity_poly.pdbx_strand_id
1 'polypeptide(L)'
;MRYSNDYQIRRDSISTYNGPNHFHRNHSQDKSVQKIESVPDNNREIACWEYLDSMSINNRNYIFAYGIVQNENTTKTKNDNHIDVEIIQIDPYNHQYRVVGEVQVDIEPSNKITAITTERKSNPSPSNDTINEALKKDWKRTLSLIPEEKRSELAIIQELKSLGIDFPERFNSYEEVLEIIKNRKNNDPDDTRPVALFFYPKVDENDALIQENKNKMSEFMKNGYKVVYAEGASEDDFYDTLKDIGGKKKIDTLVLAGHGNKKLLSLGADDPRLTPMDNERSYIDISDEREMKNMSLNNYMTDNSNVILLSCSTGEGGAQADNLANVIKDVFNQSTITSAHAPINDIEVSFDKNGQLKTASLYDIERMDEDVTYRVA
;
A
#
# COMPACT_ATOMS: atom_id res chain seq x y z
N MET A 1 -0.35 -2.26 53.28
CA MET A 1 0.46 -1.13 52.77
C MET A 1 -0.17 -0.66 51.48
N ARG A 2 -0.63 0.59 51.47
CA ARG A 2 -1.17 1.27 50.29
C ARG A 2 0.00 1.81 49.47
N TYR A 3 -0.02 1.58 48.17
CA TYR A 3 0.40 2.57 47.19
C TYR A 3 -0.55 2.48 46.00
N SER A 4 -1.41 3.49 45.93
CA SER A 4 -2.15 3.94 44.77
C SER A 4 -1.18 4.56 43.77
N ASN A 5 -1.43 4.38 42.47
CA ASN A 5 -1.18 5.42 41.49
C ASN A 5 -2.21 5.28 40.38
N ASP A 6 -3.21 6.16 40.46
CA ASP A 6 -4.15 6.48 39.39
C ASP A 6 -3.40 7.21 38.27
N TYR A 7 -3.60 6.79 37.03
CA TYR A 7 -3.50 7.67 35.87
C TYR A 7 -4.73 7.46 35.00
N GLN A 8 -5.71 8.35 35.19
CA GLN A 8 -6.81 8.55 34.26
C GLN A 8 -6.31 9.39 33.09
N ILE A 9 -6.35 8.83 31.88
CA ILE A 9 -6.29 9.63 30.65
C ILE A 9 -7.74 9.75 30.16
N ARG A 10 -8.29 10.96 30.31
CA ARG A 10 -9.50 11.38 29.59
C ARG A 10 -9.13 11.50 28.10
N ARG A 11 -9.77 10.71 27.25
CA ARG A 11 -9.84 11.00 25.81
C ARG A 11 -11.16 11.74 25.57
N ASP A 12 -11.04 13.04 25.33
CA ASP A 12 -12.13 13.81 24.75
C ASP A 12 -12.32 13.35 23.30
N SER A 13 -13.56 13.03 22.97
CA SER A 13 -14.06 12.67 21.65
C SER A 13 -13.83 13.81 20.66
N ILE A 14 -13.08 13.56 19.59
CA ILE A 14 -13.04 14.43 18.41
C ILE A 14 -14.06 13.90 17.40
N SER A 15 -15.12 14.67 17.18
CA SER A 15 -16.09 14.45 16.11
C SER A 15 -15.44 14.74 14.75
N THR A 16 -15.47 13.76 13.85
CA THR A 16 -15.05 13.92 12.45
C THR A 16 -16.20 14.49 11.63
N TYR A 17 -16.08 15.78 11.28
CA TYR A 17 -16.66 16.30 10.05
C TYR A 17 -15.84 17.52 9.61
N ASN A 18 -15.11 17.41 8.51
CA ASN A 18 -14.60 18.56 7.76
C ASN A 18 -14.42 18.16 6.29
N GLY A 19 -15.14 18.85 5.42
CA GLY A 19 -15.04 18.73 3.97
C GLY A 19 -13.74 19.31 3.40
N PRO A 20 -13.59 19.33 2.07
CA PRO A 20 -12.33 19.60 1.41
C PRO A 20 -12.01 21.10 1.43
N ASN A 21 -10.73 21.42 1.65
CA ASN A 21 -10.07 22.73 1.57
C ASN A 21 -9.89 23.52 2.89
N HIS A 22 -9.01 23.03 3.77
CA HIS A 22 -8.22 23.92 4.64
C HIS A 22 -6.81 23.37 4.87
N PHE A 23 -5.80 23.97 4.23
CA PHE A 23 -4.41 23.82 4.61
C PHE A 23 -4.17 24.62 5.89
N HIS A 24 -3.87 23.94 7.00
CA HIS A 24 -3.46 24.60 8.23
C HIS A 24 -2.02 25.14 8.11
N ARG A 25 -1.85 26.45 8.32
CA ARG A 25 -0.57 27.05 8.70
C ARG A 25 -0.29 26.69 10.15
N ASN A 26 0.82 25.99 10.41
CA ASN A 26 1.78 26.28 11.50
C ASN A 26 2.80 25.13 11.65
N HIS A 27 4.05 25.41 11.28
CA HIS A 27 5.25 25.23 12.11
C HIS A 27 6.48 25.70 11.32
N SER A 28 7.10 26.80 11.76
CA SER A 28 8.45 27.18 11.33
C SER A 28 9.46 26.32 12.11
N GLN A 29 9.68 25.09 11.67
CA GLN A 29 10.91 24.38 12.04
C GLN A 29 12.01 24.81 11.07
N ASP A 30 13.24 24.95 11.59
CA ASP A 30 14.43 25.26 10.80
C ASP A 30 14.57 24.26 9.64
N LYS A 31 14.35 24.75 8.42
CA LYS A 31 14.45 23.95 7.19
C LYS A 31 15.90 23.99 6.73
N SER A 32 16.66 22.93 6.99
CA SER A 32 18.06 22.84 6.58
C SER A 32 18.21 22.19 5.22
N VAL A 33 18.87 22.89 4.30
CA VAL A 33 19.32 22.39 2.99
C VAL A 33 20.50 21.46 3.23
N GLN A 34 20.43 20.19 2.80
CA GLN A 34 21.45 19.20 3.14
C GLN A 34 22.59 19.06 2.12
N LYS A 35 22.37 19.30 0.83
CA LYS A 35 23.42 19.15 -0.20
C LYS A 35 23.08 19.86 -1.51
N ILE A 36 24.09 20.43 -2.17
CA ILE A 36 23.99 20.96 -3.54
C ILE A 36 25.06 20.27 -4.37
N GLU A 37 24.67 19.59 -5.45
CA GLU A 37 25.60 19.07 -6.45
C GLU A 37 25.41 19.84 -7.75
N SER A 38 26.41 20.62 -8.15
CA SER A 38 26.42 21.31 -9.44
C SER A 38 26.83 20.32 -10.54
N VAL A 39 25.93 20.04 -11.48
CA VAL A 39 26.25 19.23 -12.67
C VAL A 39 26.43 20.17 -13.87
N PRO A 40 27.63 20.28 -14.47
CA PRO A 40 27.84 21.16 -15.61
C PRO A 40 27.16 20.60 -16.87
N ASP A 41 26.29 21.40 -17.48
CA ASP A 41 25.82 21.15 -18.85
C ASP A 41 25.48 22.46 -19.55
N ASN A 42 26.07 22.69 -20.73
CA ASN A 42 25.68 23.66 -21.76
C ASN A 42 24.76 24.82 -21.30
N ASN A 43 25.26 25.69 -20.41
CA ASN A 43 24.62 26.90 -19.86
C ASN A 43 23.51 26.72 -18.81
N ARG A 44 23.38 25.56 -18.15
CA ARG A 44 22.43 25.34 -17.04
C ARG A 44 23.15 24.73 -15.83
N GLU A 45 22.94 25.30 -14.66
CA GLU A 45 23.29 24.66 -13.39
C GLU A 45 22.01 24.06 -12.82
N ILE A 46 22.07 22.78 -12.46
CA ILE A 46 20.95 22.09 -11.81
C ILE A 46 21.32 21.94 -10.35
N ALA A 47 20.46 22.40 -9.44
CA ALA A 47 20.60 22.20 -8.01
C ALA A 47 19.43 21.33 -7.54
N CYS A 48 19.75 20.16 -6.97
CA CYS A 48 18.76 19.28 -6.35
C CYS A 48 18.64 19.62 -4.87
N TRP A 49 17.41 19.70 -4.37
CA TRP A 49 17.11 20.02 -2.98
C TRP A 49 16.31 18.87 -2.39
N GLU A 50 16.75 18.36 -1.25
CA GLU A 50 15.95 17.37 -0.52
C GLU A 50 14.97 18.10 0.40
N TYR A 51 13.68 18.01 0.08
CA TYR A 51 12.60 18.43 0.98
C TYR A 51 12.14 17.19 1.75
N LEU A 52 12.75 16.96 2.92
CA LEU A 52 12.32 15.93 3.85
C LEU A 52 11.13 16.44 4.66
N ASP A 53 9.91 16.17 4.18
CA ASP A 53 8.85 15.88 5.13
C ASP A 53 8.94 14.37 5.37
N SER A 54 9.24 13.96 6.60
CA SER A 54 9.47 12.57 6.94
C SER A 54 8.25 11.73 6.56
N MET A 55 8.31 11.01 5.44
CA MET A 55 7.23 10.15 4.99
C MET A 55 7.72 8.70 4.89
N SER A 56 7.01 7.85 5.63
CA SER A 56 7.07 6.41 5.50
C SER A 56 6.58 5.99 4.11
N ILE A 57 6.78 4.70 3.78
CA ILE A 57 6.27 3.99 2.60
C ILE A 57 4.74 4.21 2.36
N ASN A 58 4.03 4.86 3.29
CA ASN A 58 2.58 4.94 3.37
C ASN A 58 1.95 6.17 2.70
N ASN A 59 2.70 7.11 2.12
CA ASN A 59 2.11 8.29 1.47
C ASN A 59 2.41 8.31 -0.04
N ARG A 60 1.33 8.32 -0.83
CA ARG A 60 1.27 8.20 -2.30
C ARG A 60 1.96 9.31 -3.10
N ASN A 61 2.70 10.22 -2.47
CA ASN A 61 3.27 11.40 -3.13
C ASN A 61 4.73 11.60 -2.72
N TYR A 62 5.65 11.41 -3.67
CA TYR A 62 7.02 11.87 -3.51
C TYR A 62 7.11 13.31 -4.03
N ILE A 63 7.31 14.27 -3.12
CA ILE A 63 7.60 15.65 -3.52
C ILE A 63 9.11 15.79 -3.58
N PHE A 64 9.66 15.97 -4.77
CA PHE A 64 11.08 16.22 -4.98
C PHE A 64 11.25 17.61 -5.58
N ALA A 65 11.69 18.59 -4.78
CA ALA A 65 11.96 19.92 -5.31
C ALA A 65 13.23 19.90 -6.18
N TYR A 66 13.08 20.20 -7.48
CA TYR A 66 14.20 20.32 -8.42
C TYR A 66 14.24 21.73 -8.99
N GLY A 67 15.31 22.47 -8.69
CA GLY A 67 15.56 23.77 -9.32
C GLY A 67 16.41 23.62 -10.57
N ILE A 68 15.86 24.01 -11.72
CA ILE A 68 16.67 24.23 -12.93
C ILE A 68 17.05 25.71 -12.96
N VAL A 69 18.34 26.01 -12.75
CA VAL A 69 18.85 27.37 -12.94
C VAL A 69 19.10 27.55 -14.43
N GLN A 70 18.14 28.13 -15.13
CA GLN A 70 18.34 28.53 -16.52
C GLN A 70 19.16 29.83 -16.55
N ASN A 71 20.44 29.72 -16.88
CA ASN A 71 21.28 30.87 -17.19
C ASN A 71 21.00 31.28 -18.65
N GLU A 72 19.76 31.69 -18.94
CA GLU A 72 19.50 32.34 -20.22
C GLU A 72 20.21 33.70 -20.22
N ASN A 73 20.66 34.15 -21.39
CA ASN A 73 21.42 35.37 -21.61
C ASN A 73 20.63 36.66 -21.27
N THR A 74 20.09 36.77 -20.05
CA THR A 74 19.62 38.02 -19.49
C THR A 74 20.85 38.84 -19.14
N THR A 75 20.94 40.02 -19.74
CA THR A 75 21.86 41.08 -19.36
C THR A 75 21.71 41.29 -17.85
N LYS A 76 22.63 40.73 -17.05
CA LYS A 76 22.63 40.88 -15.59
C LYS A 76 22.70 42.36 -15.25
N THR A 77 21.57 42.96 -14.87
CA THR A 77 21.60 44.11 -13.97
C THR A 77 22.15 43.59 -12.65
N LYS A 78 23.19 44.27 -12.14
CA LYS A 78 24.10 43.83 -11.06
C LYS A 78 23.45 43.59 -9.68
N ASN A 79 22.12 43.55 -9.58
CA ASN A 79 21.37 43.68 -8.33
C ASN A 79 20.35 42.57 -8.04
N ASP A 80 20.11 41.61 -8.94
CA ASP A 80 19.18 40.51 -8.64
C ASP A 80 19.97 39.26 -8.23
N ASN A 81 20.01 39.00 -6.92
CA ASN A 81 20.68 37.83 -6.31
C ASN A 81 19.72 36.66 -6.08
N HIS A 82 18.56 36.62 -6.73
CA HIS A 82 17.57 35.55 -6.54
C HIS A 82 17.52 34.62 -7.77
N ILE A 83 17.22 33.35 -7.51
CA ILE A 83 16.88 32.33 -8.51
C ILE A 83 15.44 31.89 -8.22
N ASP A 84 14.61 31.83 -9.25
CA ASP A 84 13.33 31.13 -9.19
C ASP A 84 13.55 29.61 -9.33
N VAL A 85 13.10 28.84 -8.35
CA VAL A 85 13.21 27.38 -8.29
C VAL A 85 11.82 26.76 -8.34
N GLU A 86 11.54 25.95 -9.35
CA GLU A 86 10.30 25.17 -9.41
C GLU A 86 10.35 24.03 -8.38
N ILE A 87 9.28 23.86 -7.60
CA ILE A 87 9.06 22.64 -6.81
C ILE A 87 8.29 21.68 -7.70
N ILE A 88 8.90 20.52 -7.95
CA ILE A 88 8.28 19.47 -8.73
C ILE A 88 7.74 18.40 -7.76
N GLN A 89 6.51 17.94 -7.98
CA GLN A 89 6.04 16.70 -7.40
C GLN A 89 6.16 15.63 -8.46
N ILE A 90 6.85 14.55 -8.14
CA ILE A 90 6.96 13.40 -9.05
C ILE A 90 5.96 12.36 -8.58
N ASP A 91 5.12 11.93 -9.52
CA ASP A 91 4.35 10.71 -9.39
C ASP A 91 5.14 9.60 -10.10
N PRO A 92 5.92 8.80 -9.34
CA PRO A 92 6.71 7.74 -9.93
C PRO A 92 5.83 6.61 -10.48
N TYR A 93 4.59 6.49 -10.02
CA TYR A 93 3.66 5.46 -10.48
C TYR A 93 3.23 5.72 -11.91
N ASN A 94 2.92 6.96 -12.25
CA ASN A 94 2.39 7.32 -13.57
C ASN A 94 3.44 7.87 -14.54
N HIS A 95 4.72 7.92 -14.13
CA HIS A 95 5.76 8.66 -14.85
C HIS A 95 5.34 10.10 -15.16
N GLN A 96 4.60 10.69 -14.21
CA GLN A 96 4.11 12.06 -14.29
C GLN A 96 4.87 12.91 -13.29
N TYR A 97 4.94 14.20 -13.57
CA TYR A 97 5.29 15.17 -12.56
C TYR A 97 4.41 16.40 -12.76
N ARG A 98 4.31 17.21 -11.72
CA ARG A 98 3.64 18.50 -11.77
C ARG A 98 4.46 19.51 -11.02
N VAL A 99 4.55 20.73 -11.53
CA VAL A 99 5.07 21.86 -10.75
C VAL A 99 4.02 22.17 -9.68
N VAL A 100 4.38 22.02 -8.41
CA VAL A 100 3.48 22.27 -7.26
C VAL A 100 3.73 23.63 -6.61
N GLY A 101 4.78 24.32 -7.02
CA GLY A 101 5.08 25.67 -6.58
C GLY A 101 6.37 26.20 -7.18
N GLU A 102 6.67 27.45 -6.85
CA GLU A 102 7.93 28.11 -7.14
C GLU A 102 8.45 28.72 -5.85
N VAL A 103 9.75 28.64 -5.64
CA VAL A 103 10.46 29.23 -4.49
C VAL A 103 11.52 30.16 -5.02
N GLN A 104 11.58 31.36 -4.44
CA GLN A 104 12.70 32.27 -4.67
C GLN A 104 13.83 31.95 -3.71
N VAL A 105 15.01 31.84 -4.28
CA VAL A 105 16.20 31.36 -3.59
C VAL A 105 17.28 32.42 -3.73
N ASP A 106 17.66 33.04 -2.61
CA ASP A 106 18.72 34.04 -2.61
C ASP A 106 20.08 33.36 -2.60
N ILE A 107 20.97 33.82 -3.46
CA ILE A 107 22.38 33.44 -3.46
C ILE A 107 23.19 34.56 -2.81
N GLU A 108 23.74 34.28 -1.62
CA GLU A 108 24.71 35.17 -1.01
C GLU A 108 26.01 35.20 -1.85
N PRO A 109 26.79 36.30 -1.80
CA PRO A 109 28.10 36.39 -2.49
C PRO A 109 29.10 35.28 -2.14
N SER A 110 28.86 34.56 -1.04
CA SER A 110 29.62 33.39 -0.59
C SER A 110 29.22 32.09 -1.32
N ASN A 111 28.30 32.14 -2.29
CA ASN A 111 27.55 31.00 -2.84
C ASN A 111 26.74 30.23 -1.79
N LYS A 112 26.53 30.82 -0.60
CA LYS A 112 25.60 30.28 0.36
C LYS A 112 24.19 30.61 -0.11
N ILE A 113 23.36 29.59 -0.17
CA ILE A 113 21.98 29.75 -0.61
C ILE A 113 21.07 29.85 0.61
N THR A 114 20.24 30.89 0.64
CA THR A 114 19.31 31.18 1.73
C THR A 114 17.91 31.23 1.12
N ALA A 115 17.11 30.19 1.36
CA ALA A 115 15.77 30.12 0.78
C ALA A 115 14.86 31.20 1.37
N ILE A 116 14.34 32.10 0.53
CA ILE A 116 13.27 33.01 0.93
C ILE A 116 11.95 32.35 0.55
N THR A 117 11.24 31.83 1.55
CA THR A 117 9.91 31.26 1.34
C THR A 117 8.89 32.37 1.13
N THR A 118 8.75 32.81 -0.11
CA THR A 118 7.50 33.39 -0.60
C THR A 118 6.87 32.36 -1.52
N GLU A 119 5.89 31.59 -1.03
CA GLU A 119 5.01 30.80 -1.89
C GLU A 119 4.31 31.76 -2.86
N ARG A 120 4.81 31.85 -4.09
CA ARG A 120 3.98 32.32 -5.19
C ARG A 120 3.14 31.13 -5.61
N LYS A 121 1.83 31.20 -5.35
CA LYS A 121 0.87 30.39 -6.11
C LYS A 121 0.93 30.89 -7.55
N SER A 122 1.80 30.30 -8.37
CA SER A 122 1.76 30.57 -9.80
C SER A 122 0.43 30.05 -10.35
N ASN A 123 -0.25 30.89 -11.13
CA ASN A 123 -1.27 30.37 -12.03
C ASN A 123 -0.55 29.43 -13.01
N PRO A 124 -1.08 28.22 -13.28
CA PRO A 124 -0.41 27.26 -14.14
C PRO A 124 -0.17 27.88 -15.53
N SER A 125 1.09 28.04 -15.89
CA SER A 125 1.58 28.52 -17.19
C SER A 125 3.01 28.00 -17.35
N PRO A 126 3.48 27.52 -18.52
CA PRO A 126 2.83 27.11 -19.77
C PRO A 126 2.37 25.63 -19.69
N SER A 127 1.79 25.09 -20.78
CA SER A 127 1.29 23.71 -20.85
C SER A 127 2.33 22.70 -20.35
N ASN A 128 1.98 21.91 -19.32
CA ASN A 128 2.74 20.77 -18.78
C ASN A 128 3.40 19.92 -19.89
N ASP A 129 2.82 19.87 -21.08
CA ASP A 129 3.29 19.16 -22.26
C ASP A 129 4.74 19.47 -22.68
N THR A 130 5.21 20.72 -22.63
CA THR A 130 6.56 21.06 -23.12
C THR A 130 7.65 20.60 -22.15
N ILE A 131 7.40 20.78 -20.85
CA ILE A 131 8.31 20.27 -19.80
C ILE A 131 8.26 18.73 -19.82
N ASN A 132 7.08 18.14 -20.10
CA ASN A 132 6.88 16.69 -20.10
C ASN A 132 7.70 16.02 -21.20
N GLU A 133 7.70 16.60 -22.40
CA GLU A 133 8.49 16.07 -23.51
C GLU A 133 10.00 16.28 -23.31
N ALA A 134 10.43 17.39 -22.69
CA ALA A 134 11.85 17.61 -22.37
C ALA A 134 12.37 16.62 -21.31
N LEU A 135 11.60 16.36 -20.26
CA LEU A 135 11.97 15.42 -19.20
C LEU A 135 11.82 13.95 -19.62
N LYS A 136 10.83 13.60 -20.46
CA LYS A 136 10.77 12.27 -21.10
C LYS A 136 12.01 11.98 -21.94
N LYS A 137 12.48 12.98 -22.69
CA LYS A 137 13.66 12.87 -23.57
C LYS A 137 14.96 12.62 -22.79
N ASP A 138 15.03 13.07 -21.53
CA ASP A 138 16.23 12.95 -20.68
C ASP A 138 15.95 12.20 -19.36
N TRP A 139 14.95 11.31 -19.33
CA TRP A 139 14.52 10.59 -18.12
C TRP A 139 15.65 9.83 -17.43
N LYS A 140 16.57 9.23 -18.21
CA LYS A 140 17.77 8.56 -17.67
C LYS A 140 18.67 9.52 -16.88
N ARG A 141 18.78 10.77 -17.34
CA ARG A 141 19.55 11.81 -16.65
C ARG A 141 18.80 12.32 -15.43
N THR A 142 17.49 12.56 -15.53
CA THR A 142 16.67 12.93 -14.36
C THR A 142 16.78 11.87 -13.25
N LEU A 143 16.70 10.58 -13.59
CA LEU A 143 16.93 9.48 -12.66
C LEU A 143 18.34 9.51 -12.05
N SER A 144 19.37 9.91 -12.80
CA SER A 144 20.75 9.97 -12.28
C SER A 144 20.95 11.06 -11.22
N LEU A 145 20.09 12.07 -11.19
CA LEU A 145 20.08 13.14 -10.18
C LEU A 145 19.35 12.73 -8.89
N ILE A 146 18.62 11.62 -8.91
CA ILE A 146 17.97 11.06 -7.73
C ILE A 146 19.05 10.35 -6.89
N PRO A 147 19.12 10.60 -5.56
CA PRO A 147 20.02 9.86 -4.66
C PRO A 147 19.93 8.35 -4.91
N GLU A 148 21.05 7.63 -4.86
CA GLU A 148 21.12 6.20 -5.19
C GLU A 148 20.15 5.35 -4.35
N GLU A 149 20.01 5.69 -3.07
CA GLU A 149 19.01 5.10 -2.16
C GLU A 149 17.57 5.28 -2.67
N LYS A 150 17.22 6.47 -3.18
CA LYS A 150 15.90 6.76 -3.76
C LYS A 150 15.67 6.12 -5.12
N ARG A 151 16.73 5.91 -5.92
CA ARG A 151 16.63 5.09 -7.14
C ARG A 151 16.25 3.65 -6.84
N SER A 152 16.70 3.11 -5.71
CA SER A 152 16.37 1.75 -5.28
C SER A 152 14.89 1.65 -4.87
N GLU A 153 14.37 2.66 -4.14
CA GLU A 153 12.93 2.76 -3.83
C GLU A 153 12.07 2.83 -5.10
N LEU A 154 12.45 3.66 -6.09
CA LEU A 154 11.73 3.78 -7.35
C LEU A 154 11.73 2.49 -8.16
N ALA A 155 12.87 1.79 -8.21
CA ALA A 155 12.96 0.49 -8.87
C ALA A 155 12.03 -0.53 -8.22
N ILE A 156 11.91 -0.52 -6.89
CA ILE A 156 10.98 -1.39 -6.15
C ILE A 156 9.52 -1.06 -6.46
N ILE A 157 9.14 0.21 -6.48
CA ILE A 157 7.77 0.62 -6.83
C ILE A 157 7.41 0.17 -8.24
N GLN A 158 8.31 0.38 -9.20
CA GLN A 158 8.13 -0.10 -10.58
C GLN A 158 7.99 -1.61 -10.62
N GLU A 159 8.74 -2.32 -9.78
CA GLU A 159 8.68 -3.76 -9.69
C GLU A 159 7.37 -4.27 -9.11
N LEU A 160 6.88 -3.68 -8.02
CA LEU A 160 5.57 -3.99 -7.45
C LEU A 160 4.46 -3.75 -8.46
N LYS A 161 4.51 -2.63 -9.18
CA LYS A 161 3.55 -2.33 -10.26
C LYS A 161 3.61 -3.36 -11.39
N SER A 162 4.82 -3.81 -11.77
CA SER A 162 5.00 -4.86 -12.78
C SER A 162 4.33 -6.18 -12.37
N LEU A 163 4.26 -6.44 -11.06
CA LEU A 163 3.60 -7.59 -10.45
C LEU A 163 2.10 -7.39 -10.20
N GLY A 164 1.56 -6.22 -10.57
CA GLY A 164 0.15 -5.85 -10.39
C GLY A 164 -0.22 -5.42 -8.97
N ILE A 165 0.76 -5.04 -8.15
CA ILE A 165 0.57 -4.58 -6.77
C ILE A 165 0.46 -3.06 -6.75
N ASP A 166 -0.73 -2.57 -6.38
CA ASP A 166 -1.10 -1.16 -6.36
C ASP A 166 -1.00 -0.54 -4.96
N PHE A 167 -0.98 -1.34 -3.88
CA PHE A 167 -0.98 -0.88 -2.48
C PHE A 167 0.31 -1.27 -1.71
N PRO A 168 1.47 -0.66 -2.02
CA PRO A 168 2.72 -0.92 -1.29
C PRO A 168 2.65 -0.57 0.20
N GLU A 169 1.73 0.30 0.61
CA GLU A 169 1.52 0.68 2.01
C GLU A 169 1.01 -0.46 2.90
N ARG A 170 0.59 -1.60 2.32
CA ARG A 170 0.21 -2.82 3.07
C ARG A 170 1.41 -3.60 3.60
N PHE A 171 2.63 -3.25 3.19
CA PHE A 171 3.85 -3.93 3.64
C PHE A 171 4.49 -3.22 4.84
N ASN A 172 5.04 -3.99 5.77
CA ASN A 172 5.55 -3.45 7.04
C ASN A 172 7.02 -3.02 6.97
N SER A 173 7.79 -3.59 6.06
CA SER A 173 9.21 -3.29 5.92
C SER A 173 9.70 -3.48 4.49
N TYR A 174 10.88 -2.92 4.22
CA TYR A 174 11.57 -3.05 2.96
C TYR A 174 11.95 -4.52 2.66
N GLU A 175 12.35 -5.28 3.68
CA GLU A 175 12.71 -6.69 3.57
C GLU A 175 11.49 -7.55 3.20
N GLU A 176 10.32 -7.23 3.77
CA GLU A 176 9.05 -7.87 3.42
C GLU A 176 8.74 -7.66 1.94
N VAL A 177 8.84 -6.41 1.46
CA VAL A 177 8.66 -6.07 0.03
C VAL A 177 9.59 -6.86 -0.88
N LEU A 178 10.88 -6.92 -0.54
CA LEU A 178 11.86 -7.68 -1.32
C LEU A 178 11.56 -9.17 -1.37
N GLU A 179 11.14 -9.77 -0.24
CA GLU A 179 10.75 -11.18 -0.19
C GLU A 179 9.47 -11.45 -0.98
N ILE A 180 8.49 -10.54 -0.97
CA ILE A 180 7.29 -10.63 -1.83
C ILE A 180 7.66 -10.58 -3.31
N ILE A 181 8.48 -9.62 -3.73
CA ILE A 181 8.95 -9.50 -5.12
C ILE A 181 9.66 -10.78 -5.55
N LYS A 182 10.57 -11.29 -4.71
CA LYS A 182 11.29 -12.53 -4.96
C LYS A 182 10.35 -13.72 -5.11
N ASN A 183 9.40 -13.90 -4.19
CA ASN A 183 8.47 -15.04 -4.19
C ASN A 183 7.49 -14.98 -5.38
N ARG A 184 7.09 -13.78 -5.83
CA ARG A 184 6.24 -13.58 -7.00
C ARG A 184 6.97 -13.84 -8.31
N LYS A 185 8.22 -13.37 -8.45
CA LYS A 185 9.03 -13.58 -9.66
C LYS A 185 9.55 -15.01 -9.79
N ASN A 186 9.94 -15.58 -8.66
CA ASN A 186 10.53 -16.90 -8.60
C ASN A 186 9.67 -17.79 -7.71
N ASN A 187 8.54 -18.26 -8.26
CA ASN A 187 7.77 -19.31 -7.61
C ASN A 187 8.48 -20.66 -7.77
N ASP A 188 9.66 -20.76 -7.16
CA ASP A 188 10.53 -21.92 -7.16
C ASP A 188 9.77 -23.15 -6.61
N PRO A 189 9.55 -24.20 -7.41
CA PRO A 189 8.90 -25.43 -6.95
C PRO A 189 9.74 -26.23 -5.95
N ASP A 190 11.06 -26.00 -5.92
CA ASP A 190 11.98 -26.68 -4.99
C ASP A 190 12.06 -26.00 -3.63
N ASP A 191 11.47 -24.80 -3.47
CA ASP A 191 11.32 -24.16 -2.17
C ASP A 191 10.46 -25.05 -1.27
N THR A 192 11.02 -25.55 -0.17
CA THR A 192 10.35 -26.52 0.72
C THR A 192 9.37 -25.88 1.70
N ARG A 193 9.42 -24.55 1.90
CA ARG A 193 8.57 -23.81 2.85
C ARG A 193 7.07 -23.92 2.54
N PRO A 194 6.17 -24.03 3.52
CA PRO A 194 4.72 -24.00 3.27
C PRO A 194 4.31 -22.66 2.62
N VAL A 195 3.34 -22.71 1.70
CA VAL A 195 2.91 -21.52 0.96
C VAL A 195 1.76 -20.83 1.68
N ALA A 196 1.93 -19.55 1.99
CA ALA A 196 0.84 -18.68 2.43
C ALA A 196 0.52 -17.68 1.32
N LEU A 197 -0.66 -17.76 0.72
CA LEU A 197 -1.15 -16.81 -0.27
C LEU A 197 -2.03 -15.76 0.41
N PHE A 198 -1.61 -14.50 0.32
CA PHE A 198 -2.39 -13.33 0.74
C PHE A 198 -3.00 -12.71 -0.52
N PHE A 199 -4.31 -12.84 -0.68
CA PHE A 199 -5.06 -12.27 -1.79
C PHE A 199 -5.89 -11.09 -1.29
N TYR A 200 -5.61 -9.90 -1.80
CA TYR A 200 -6.23 -8.64 -1.39
C TYR A 200 -6.99 -7.99 -2.55
N PRO A 201 -7.99 -7.13 -2.26
CA PRO A 201 -8.69 -6.41 -3.30
C PRO A 201 -7.82 -5.26 -3.84
N LYS A 202 -8.06 -4.92 -5.10
CA LYS A 202 -7.52 -3.70 -5.74
C LYS A 202 -8.31 -2.43 -5.39
N VAL A 203 -9.42 -2.56 -4.69
CA VAL A 203 -10.23 -1.44 -4.21
C VAL A 203 -10.34 -1.51 -2.69
N ASP A 204 -9.96 -0.43 -2.02
CA ASP A 204 -10.02 -0.27 -0.56
C ASP A 204 -10.25 1.21 -0.24
N GLU A 205 -11.48 1.68 -0.42
CA GLU A 205 -11.82 3.12 -0.43
C GLU A 205 -11.50 3.86 0.88
N ASN A 206 -11.46 3.14 1.99
CA ASN A 206 -11.23 3.68 3.33
C ASN A 206 -9.92 3.19 3.96
N ASP A 207 -9.02 2.59 3.16
CA ASP A 207 -7.73 2.07 3.62
C ASP A 207 -7.89 1.07 4.80
N ALA A 208 -9.04 0.39 4.92
CA ALA A 208 -9.34 -0.48 6.06
C ALA A 208 -8.35 -1.64 6.16
N LEU A 209 -7.98 -2.21 5.01
CA LEU A 209 -7.12 -3.38 4.94
C LEU A 209 -5.65 -3.06 5.21
N ILE A 210 -5.26 -1.78 5.17
CA ILE A 210 -3.91 -1.34 5.55
C ILE A 210 -3.68 -1.50 7.06
N GLN A 211 -4.70 -1.25 7.87
CA GLN A 211 -4.58 -1.37 9.33
C GLN A 211 -4.65 -2.82 9.78
N GLU A 212 -5.58 -3.59 9.21
CA GLU A 212 -5.85 -4.99 9.57
C GLU A 212 -4.65 -5.92 9.27
N ASN A 213 -3.83 -5.58 8.28
CA ASN A 213 -2.71 -6.41 7.83
C ASN A 213 -1.37 -6.11 8.52
N LYS A 214 -1.32 -5.15 9.46
CA LYS A 214 -0.05 -4.78 10.09
C LYS A 214 0.63 -5.99 10.72
N ASN A 215 1.83 -6.27 10.26
CA ASN A 215 2.74 -7.35 10.63
C ASN A 215 2.33 -8.80 10.27
N LYS A 216 1.15 -9.07 9.71
CA LYS A 216 0.69 -10.46 9.54
C LYS A 216 1.54 -11.23 8.52
N MET A 217 1.84 -10.63 7.37
CA MET A 217 2.76 -11.26 6.39
C MET A 217 4.14 -11.55 6.99
N SER A 218 4.72 -10.58 7.72
CA SER A 218 5.96 -10.74 8.47
C SER A 218 5.90 -11.90 9.48
N GLU A 219 4.79 -12.11 10.17
CA GLU A 219 4.63 -13.23 11.11
C GLU A 219 4.67 -14.58 10.41
N PHE A 220 4.02 -14.74 9.25
CA PHE A 220 4.14 -15.95 8.44
C PHE A 220 5.57 -16.18 7.95
N MET A 221 6.23 -15.14 7.43
CA MET A 221 7.63 -15.24 6.98
C MET A 221 8.57 -15.65 8.12
N LYS A 222 8.41 -15.07 9.32
CA LYS A 222 9.19 -15.42 10.52
C LYS A 222 8.99 -16.86 10.96
N ASN A 223 7.80 -17.42 10.72
CA ASN A 223 7.47 -18.82 11.00
C ASN A 223 7.79 -19.77 9.84
N GLY A 224 8.56 -19.32 8.84
CA GLY A 224 9.11 -20.16 7.80
C GLY A 224 8.20 -20.39 6.60
N TYR A 225 7.12 -19.63 6.45
CA TYR A 225 6.30 -19.67 5.25
C TYR A 225 6.97 -18.96 4.06
N LYS A 226 6.70 -19.48 2.86
CA LYS A 226 6.84 -18.72 1.61
C LYS A 226 5.56 -17.91 1.45
N VAL A 227 5.66 -16.62 1.75
CA VAL A 227 4.52 -15.69 1.59
C VAL A 227 4.47 -15.19 0.16
N VAL A 228 3.33 -15.38 -0.48
CA VAL A 228 2.99 -14.84 -1.80
C VAL A 228 1.86 -13.84 -1.61
N TYR A 229 2.01 -12.64 -2.15
CA TYR A 229 1.00 -11.60 -2.11
C TYR A 229 0.46 -11.33 -3.51
N ALA A 230 -0.86 -11.16 -3.63
CA ALA A 230 -1.54 -10.88 -4.88
C ALA A 230 -2.67 -9.87 -4.64
N GLU A 231 -2.95 -9.08 -5.67
CA GLU A 231 -4.11 -8.21 -5.71
C GLU A 231 -4.95 -8.53 -6.94
N GLY A 232 -6.27 -8.55 -6.77
CA GLY A 232 -7.22 -8.72 -7.86
C GLY A 232 -8.42 -7.81 -7.71
N ALA A 233 -9.10 -7.54 -8.82
CA ALA A 233 -10.34 -6.77 -8.87
C ALA A 233 -11.56 -7.64 -9.18
N SER A 234 -11.36 -8.95 -9.40
CA SER A 234 -12.39 -9.86 -9.84
C SER A 234 -12.19 -11.30 -9.37
N GLU A 235 -13.26 -12.10 -9.43
CA GLU A 235 -13.21 -13.55 -9.23
C GLU A 235 -12.20 -14.23 -10.16
N ASP A 236 -12.15 -13.81 -11.43
CA ASP A 236 -11.22 -14.38 -12.42
C ASP A 236 -9.77 -14.17 -11.98
N ASP A 237 -9.43 -12.97 -11.46
CA ASP A 237 -8.09 -12.70 -10.89
C ASP A 237 -7.77 -13.64 -9.71
N PHE A 238 -8.78 -13.90 -8.87
CA PHE A 238 -8.65 -14.80 -7.72
C PHE A 238 -8.44 -16.24 -8.16
N TYR A 239 -9.28 -16.76 -9.07
CA TYR A 239 -9.19 -18.12 -9.58
C TYR A 239 -7.88 -18.36 -10.32
N ASP A 240 -7.47 -17.43 -11.19
CA ASP A 240 -6.21 -17.52 -11.92
C ASP A 240 -5.00 -17.44 -10.98
N THR A 241 -5.06 -16.63 -9.93
CA THR A 241 -4.00 -16.57 -8.91
C THR A 241 -3.89 -17.89 -8.14
N LEU A 242 -5.01 -18.46 -7.69
CA LEU A 242 -5.01 -19.77 -7.02
C LEU A 242 -4.39 -20.85 -7.91
N LYS A 243 -4.72 -20.85 -9.19
CA LYS A 243 -4.18 -21.80 -10.16
C LYS A 243 -2.71 -21.59 -10.45
N ASP A 244 -2.26 -20.35 -10.64
CA ASP A 244 -0.84 -20.06 -10.93
C ASP A 244 0.06 -20.41 -9.73
N ILE A 245 -0.37 -20.06 -8.52
CA ILE A 245 0.42 -20.29 -7.31
C ILE A 245 0.29 -21.75 -6.87
N GLY A 246 -0.94 -22.21 -6.65
CA GLY A 246 -1.25 -23.55 -6.16
C GLY A 246 -0.93 -24.67 -7.15
N GLY A 247 -0.95 -24.38 -8.46
CA GLY A 247 -0.57 -25.32 -9.51
C GLY A 247 0.94 -25.61 -9.55
N LYS A 248 1.77 -24.69 -9.04
CA LYS A 248 3.23 -24.90 -8.89
C LYS A 248 3.54 -25.53 -7.54
N LYS A 249 2.92 -25.04 -6.47
CA LYS A 249 3.00 -25.60 -5.13
C LYS A 249 1.71 -25.35 -4.38
N LYS A 250 1.08 -26.43 -3.90
CA LYS A 250 -0.19 -26.37 -3.15
C LYS A 250 -0.10 -25.38 -1.99
N ILE A 251 -1.18 -24.63 -1.82
CA ILE A 251 -1.31 -23.56 -0.82
C ILE A 251 -1.67 -24.18 0.52
N ASP A 252 -0.88 -23.85 1.53
CA ASP A 252 -1.09 -24.31 2.91
C ASP A 252 -2.02 -23.37 3.68
N THR A 253 -1.86 -22.07 3.48
CA THR A 253 -2.74 -21.05 4.03
C THR A 253 -3.16 -20.06 2.96
N LEU A 254 -4.46 -19.85 2.81
CA LEU A 254 -5.05 -18.78 1.99
C LEU A 254 -5.61 -17.71 2.93
N VAL A 255 -5.14 -16.48 2.80
CA VAL A 255 -5.76 -15.30 3.41
C VAL A 255 -6.47 -14.53 2.30
N LEU A 256 -7.80 -14.51 2.35
CA LEU A 256 -8.64 -13.76 1.42
C LEU A 256 -9.18 -12.52 2.15
N ALA A 257 -8.64 -11.36 1.81
CA ALA A 257 -9.01 -10.09 2.41
C ALA A 257 -10.05 -9.36 1.55
N GLY A 258 -10.92 -8.59 2.18
CA GLY A 258 -11.88 -7.75 1.47
C GLY A 258 -12.94 -7.15 2.39
N HIS A 259 -13.64 -6.16 1.89
CA HIS A 259 -14.89 -5.71 2.51
C HIS A 259 -15.95 -6.78 2.28
N GLY A 260 -16.76 -7.11 3.28
CA GLY A 260 -17.76 -8.14 3.09
C GLY A 260 -18.87 -8.10 4.11
N ASN A 261 -19.78 -9.05 3.91
CA ASN A 261 -20.92 -9.31 4.76
C ASN A 261 -21.20 -10.82 4.76
N LYS A 262 -22.31 -11.21 5.37
CA LYS A 262 -22.75 -12.62 5.42
C LYS A 262 -22.68 -13.36 4.08
N LYS A 263 -22.99 -12.70 2.96
CA LYS A 263 -23.20 -13.35 1.66
C LYS A 263 -22.06 -13.19 0.67
N LEU A 264 -21.18 -12.21 0.85
CA LEU A 264 -20.19 -11.86 -0.17
C LEU A 264 -18.96 -11.15 0.40
N LEU A 265 -17.89 -11.16 -0.39
CA LEU A 265 -16.62 -10.47 -0.18
C LEU A 265 -16.24 -9.70 -1.45
N SER A 266 -15.97 -8.40 -1.34
CA SER A 266 -15.59 -7.53 -2.45
C SER A 266 -14.12 -7.63 -2.81
N LEU A 267 -13.83 -7.74 -4.11
CA LEU A 267 -12.49 -7.78 -4.69
C LEU A 267 -12.13 -6.49 -5.44
N GLY A 268 -13.09 -5.90 -6.16
CA GLY A 268 -12.84 -4.73 -7.00
C GLY A 268 -13.99 -3.76 -7.12
N ALA A 269 -15.00 -3.90 -6.25
CA ALA A 269 -16.09 -2.95 -6.16
C ALA A 269 -16.05 -2.21 -4.82
N ASP A 270 -16.74 -1.07 -4.77
CA ASP A 270 -16.95 -0.30 -3.55
C ASP A 270 -17.63 -1.15 -2.47
N ASP A 271 -17.65 -0.64 -1.24
CA ASP A 271 -18.23 -1.36 -0.11
C ASP A 271 -19.66 -1.85 -0.43
N PRO A 272 -19.91 -3.18 -0.44
CA PRO A 272 -21.18 -3.76 -0.84
C PRO A 272 -22.34 -3.39 0.10
N ARG A 273 -22.05 -2.77 1.25
CA ARG A 273 -23.06 -2.18 2.15
C ARG A 273 -23.58 -0.84 1.64
N LEU A 274 -22.82 -0.16 0.78
CA LEU A 274 -23.06 1.21 0.35
C LEU A 274 -23.46 1.32 -1.13
N THR A 275 -23.01 0.39 -1.98
CA THR A 275 -23.23 0.44 -3.43
C THR A 275 -24.03 -0.75 -3.95
N PRO A 276 -24.87 -0.56 -4.99
CA PRO A 276 -25.51 -1.67 -5.68
C PRO A 276 -24.46 -2.57 -6.35
N MET A 277 -24.74 -3.87 -6.44
CA MET A 277 -23.88 -4.84 -7.11
C MET A 277 -24.03 -4.68 -8.63
N ASP A 278 -23.22 -3.81 -9.21
CA ASP A 278 -23.29 -3.46 -10.63
C ASP A 278 -22.54 -4.48 -11.52
N ASN A 279 -21.58 -5.21 -10.92
CA ASN A 279 -20.73 -6.19 -11.60
C ASN A 279 -20.51 -7.42 -10.71
N GLU A 280 -21.17 -8.53 -11.03
CA GLU A 280 -21.06 -9.78 -10.26
C GLU A 280 -19.61 -10.24 -10.07
N ARG A 281 -18.81 -10.13 -11.14
CA ARG A 281 -17.42 -10.59 -11.14
C ARG A 281 -16.50 -9.85 -10.18
N SER A 282 -16.95 -8.75 -9.57
CA SER A 282 -16.17 -7.98 -8.60
C SER A 282 -16.31 -8.48 -7.16
N TYR A 283 -17.06 -9.55 -6.92
CA TYR A 283 -17.30 -10.13 -5.60
C TYR A 283 -17.09 -11.65 -5.63
N ILE A 284 -16.71 -12.24 -4.50
CA ILE A 284 -16.91 -13.68 -4.25
C ILE A 284 -18.13 -13.80 -3.36
N ASP A 285 -19.15 -14.53 -3.81
CA ASP A 285 -20.42 -14.67 -3.10
C ASP A 285 -20.87 -16.12 -2.93
N ILE A 286 -21.99 -16.31 -2.24
CA ILE A 286 -22.53 -17.65 -1.96
C ILE A 286 -23.03 -18.40 -3.20
N SER A 287 -23.26 -17.72 -4.32
CA SER A 287 -23.72 -18.30 -5.59
C SER A 287 -22.59 -18.92 -6.41
N ASP A 288 -21.34 -18.51 -6.15
CA ASP A 288 -20.12 -18.98 -6.81
C ASP A 288 -19.73 -20.42 -6.47
N GLU A 289 -20.38 -21.04 -5.46
CA GLU A 289 -20.08 -22.40 -4.99
C GLU A 289 -19.93 -23.40 -6.15
N ARG A 290 -20.88 -23.37 -7.08
CA ARG A 290 -20.90 -24.29 -8.22
C ARG A 290 -19.76 -24.01 -9.18
N GLU A 291 -19.47 -22.75 -9.46
CA GLU A 291 -18.39 -22.35 -10.36
C GLU A 291 -17.03 -22.77 -9.79
N MET A 292 -16.75 -22.42 -8.54
CA MET A 292 -15.52 -22.80 -7.84
C MET A 292 -15.32 -24.32 -7.78
N LYS A 293 -16.40 -25.09 -7.53
CA LYS A 293 -16.36 -26.57 -7.56
C LYS A 293 -16.08 -27.10 -8.96
N ASN A 294 -16.71 -26.55 -9.99
CA ASN A 294 -16.47 -26.96 -11.38
C ASN A 294 -15.03 -26.69 -11.82
N MET A 295 -14.42 -25.61 -11.33
CA MET A 295 -13.01 -25.28 -11.56
C MET A 295 -12.05 -26.15 -10.73
N SER A 296 -12.57 -26.95 -9.80
CA SER A 296 -11.80 -27.81 -8.91
C SER A 296 -10.73 -27.03 -8.12
N LEU A 297 -11.07 -25.83 -7.64
CA LEU A 297 -10.11 -24.94 -6.95
C LEU A 297 -9.47 -25.60 -5.72
N ASN A 298 -10.18 -26.52 -5.08
CA ASN A 298 -9.68 -27.34 -3.99
C ASN A 298 -8.40 -28.15 -4.32
N ASN A 299 -8.14 -28.45 -5.59
CA ASN A 299 -6.92 -29.13 -6.02
C ASN A 299 -5.65 -28.30 -5.81
N TYR A 300 -5.78 -26.98 -5.65
CA TYR A 300 -4.69 -26.03 -5.46
C TYR A 300 -4.30 -25.84 -3.99
N MET A 301 -5.02 -26.49 -3.07
CA MET A 301 -4.78 -26.44 -1.62
C MET A 301 -4.12 -27.74 -1.12
N THR A 302 -3.36 -27.64 -0.02
CA THR A 302 -2.90 -28.82 0.75
C THR A 302 -4.06 -29.44 1.53
N ASP A 303 -3.90 -30.70 1.91
CA ASP A 303 -4.81 -31.35 2.86
C ASP A 303 -4.63 -30.71 4.25
N ASN A 304 -5.72 -30.43 4.96
CA ASN A 304 -5.72 -29.69 6.23
C ASN A 304 -5.18 -28.26 6.12
N SER A 305 -5.25 -27.67 4.93
CA SER A 305 -4.93 -26.24 4.72
C SER A 305 -5.85 -25.33 5.54
N ASN A 306 -5.47 -24.07 5.66
CA ASN A 306 -6.25 -23.04 6.32
C ASN A 306 -6.74 -22.01 5.29
N VAL A 307 -8.00 -21.61 5.40
CA VAL A 307 -8.55 -20.45 4.66
C VAL A 307 -9.03 -19.45 5.69
N ILE A 308 -8.50 -18.24 5.64
CA ILE A 308 -8.86 -17.13 6.52
C ILE A 308 -9.58 -16.10 5.67
N LEU A 309 -10.86 -15.87 5.96
CA LEU A 309 -11.65 -14.78 5.40
C LEU A 309 -11.41 -13.54 6.27
N LEU A 310 -10.43 -12.72 5.89
CA LEU A 310 -10.13 -11.43 6.53
C LEU A 310 -11.15 -10.40 6.02
N SER A 311 -12.37 -10.54 6.51
CA SER A 311 -13.52 -9.73 6.11
C SER A 311 -14.58 -9.73 7.21
N CYS A 312 -15.30 -8.61 7.31
CA CYS A 312 -16.41 -8.46 8.25
C CYS A 312 -17.55 -9.46 7.96
N SER A 313 -18.07 -10.08 9.03
CA SER A 313 -19.36 -10.80 9.06
C SER A 313 -19.57 -11.93 8.03
N THR A 314 -18.53 -12.44 7.37
CA THR A 314 -18.64 -13.54 6.37
C THR A 314 -19.06 -14.88 6.98
N GLY A 315 -18.95 -15.01 8.30
CA GLY A 315 -19.42 -16.14 9.12
C GLY A 315 -20.70 -15.86 9.91
N GLU A 316 -21.42 -14.77 9.62
CA GLU A 316 -22.60 -14.37 10.39
C GLU A 316 -23.68 -15.49 10.39
N GLY A 317 -24.23 -15.77 11.58
CA GLY A 317 -25.21 -16.83 11.80
C GLY A 317 -24.62 -18.25 11.97
N GLY A 318 -23.32 -18.41 11.82
CA GLY A 318 -22.60 -19.66 12.12
C GLY A 318 -22.99 -20.85 11.23
N ALA A 319 -22.90 -22.06 11.79
CA ALA A 319 -22.93 -23.32 11.02
C ALA A 319 -24.29 -23.70 10.40
N GLN A 320 -25.38 -23.00 10.74
CA GLN A 320 -26.72 -23.29 10.22
C GLN A 320 -27.23 -22.21 9.26
N ALA A 321 -26.40 -21.20 8.98
CA ALA A 321 -26.76 -20.08 8.13
C ALA A 321 -26.17 -20.24 6.72
N ASP A 322 -26.90 -19.74 5.73
CA ASP A 322 -26.35 -19.53 4.39
C ASP A 322 -25.40 -18.32 4.43
N ASN A 323 -24.12 -18.58 4.72
CA ASN A 323 -23.06 -17.58 4.77
C ASN A 323 -21.85 -17.99 3.92
N LEU A 324 -21.02 -17.00 3.59
CA LEU A 324 -19.87 -17.21 2.72
C LEU A 324 -18.88 -18.22 3.29
N ALA A 325 -18.65 -18.21 4.61
CA ALA A 325 -17.74 -19.16 5.25
C ALA A 325 -18.16 -20.63 5.02
N ASN A 326 -19.46 -20.93 5.06
CA ASN A 326 -19.98 -22.28 4.79
C ASN A 326 -19.84 -22.67 3.32
N VAL A 327 -20.08 -21.74 2.39
CA VAL A 327 -19.86 -21.99 0.95
C VAL A 327 -18.38 -22.25 0.65
N ILE A 328 -17.49 -21.45 1.23
CA ILE A 328 -16.04 -21.64 1.08
C ILE A 328 -15.61 -22.98 1.70
N LYS A 329 -16.22 -23.42 2.81
CA LYS A 329 -15.99 -24.77 3.36
C LYS A 329 -16.42 -25.86 2.39
N ASP A 330 -17.56 -25.70 1.74
CA ASP A 330 -18.05 -26.70 0.77
C ASP A 330 -17.17 -26.79 -0.48
N VAL A 331 -16.56 -25.68 -0.90
CA VAL A 331 -15.56 -25.65 -1.99
C VAL A 331 -14.24 -26.27 -1.53
N PHE A 332 -13.69 -25.81 -0.40
CA PHE A 332 -12.41 -26.23 0.17
C PHE A 332 -12.61 -27.22 1.32
N ASN A 333 -13.26 -28.34 1.02
CA ASN A 333 -13.76 -29.28 2.05
C ASN A 333 -12.66 -29.93 2.92
N GLN A 334 -11.41 -29.93 2.47
CA GLN A 334 -10.24 -30.40 3.24
C GLN A 334 -9.58 -29.32 4.10
N SER A 335 -10.06 -28.09 4.04
CA SER A 335 -9.49 -26.94 4.74
C SER A 335 -10.27 -26.59 6.00
N THR A 336 -9.61 -25.97 6.96
CA THR A 336 -10.27 -25.24 8.06
C THR A 336 -10.54 -23.82 7.61
N ILE A 337 -11.79 -23.37 7.71
CA ILE A 337 -12.19 -22.00 7.36
C ILE A 337 -12.32 -21.19 8.65
N THR A 338 -11.61 -20.05 8.71
CA THR A 338 -11.71 -19.04 9.76
C THR A 338 -12.33 -17.78 9.18
N SER A 339 -13.36 -17.24 9.81
CA SER A 339 -14.11 -16.07 9.35
C SER A 339 -14.69 -15.32 10.55
N ALA A 340 -15.26 -14.13 10.34
CA ALA A 340 -15.88 -13.37 11.43
C ALA A 340 -17.40 -13.45 11.39
N HIS A 341 -18.06 -13.62 12.53
CA HIS A 341 -19.53 -13.54 12.62
C HIS A 341 -20.05 -12.12 12.90
N ALA A 342 -19.14 -11.14 12.97
CA ALA A 342 -19.42 -9.72 13.20
C ALA A 342 -18.35 -8.87 12.47
N PRO A 343 -18.43 -7.53 12.47
CA PRO A 343 -17.34 -6.68 12.01
C PRO A 343 -16.01 -6.99 12.71
N ILE A 344 -14.89 -6.75 12.02
CA ILE A 344 -13.53 -6.96 12.52
C ILE A 344 -12.67 -5.74 12.25
N ASN A 345 -11.54 -5.67 12.96
CA ASN A 345 -10.49 -4.69 12.72
C ASN A 345 -9.08 -5.21 13.09
N ASP A 346 -8.96 -6.45 13.57
CA ASP A 346 -7.67 -7.11 13.76
C ASP A 346 -7.79 -8.63 13.64
N ILE A 347 -6.65 -9.25 13.38
CA ILE A 347 -6.44 -10.69 13.29
C ILE A 347 -5.21 -11.10 14.09
N GLU A 348 -5.33 -12.05 14.99
CA GLU A 348 -4.18 -12.68 15.65
C GLU A 348 -3.95 -14.06 15.07
N VAL A 349 -2.70 -14.36 14.70
CA VAL A 349 -2.30 -15.69 14.27
C VAL A 349 -1.33 -16.29 15.29
N SER A 350 -1.47 -17.59 15.53
CA SER A 350 -0.53 -18.35 16.36
C SER A 350 0.01 -19.54 15.58
N PHE A 351 1.30 -19.81 15.78
CA PHE A 351 2.01 -20.90 15.14
C PHE A 351 2.42 -21.94 16.17
N ASP A 352 2.48 -23.20 15.76
CA ASP A 352 3.01 -24.27 16.58
C ASP A 352 4.56 -24.22 16.62
N LYS A 353 5.16 -25.13 17.41
CA LYS A 353 6.63 -25.22 17.53
C LYS A 353 7.35 -25.58 16.22
N ASN A 354 6.63 -26.05 15.21
CA ASN A 354 7.15 -26.41 13.90
C ASN A 354 6.92 -25.29 12.87
N GLY A 355 6.41 -24.13 13.31
CA GLY A 355 6.07 -23.01 12.44
C GLY A 355 4.78 -23.20 11.64
N GLN A 356 3.96 -24.21 11.93
CA GLN A 356 2.67 -24.41 11.26
C GLN A 356 1.59 -23.53 11.89
N LEU A 357 0.71 -22.95 11.07
CA LEU A 357 -0.43 -22.17 11.58
C LEU A 357 -1.30 -23.06 12.48
N LYS A 358 -1.49 -22.63 13.73
CA LYS A 358 -2.28 -23.33 14.75
C LYS A 358 -3.66 -22.72 14.89
N THR A 359 -3.74 -21.39 15.01
CA THR A 359 -5.01 -20.66 15.10
C THR A 359 -4.91 -19.33 14.39
N ALA A 360 -6.03 -18.89 13.83
CA ALA A 360 -6.30 -17.49 13.50
C ALA A 360 -7.54 -17.06 14.30
N SER A 361 -7.45 -15.93 14.99
CA SER A 361 -8.54 -15.32 15.75
C SER A 361 -8.81 -13.92 15.20
N LEU A 362 -10.09 -13.57 15.06
CA LEU A 362 -10.55 -12.31 14.49
C LEU A 362 -11.26 -11.51 15.58
N TYR A 363 -10.91 -10.24 15.73
CA TYR A 363 -11.37 -9.41 16.84
C TYR A 363 -12.09 -8.15 16.36
N ASP A 364 -13.06 -7.73 17.17
CA ASP A 364 -13.68 -6.41 17.11
C ASP A 364 -13.13 -5.54 18.27
N ILE A 365 -12.12 -4.72 17.97
CA ILE A 365 -11.51 -3.78 18.93
C ILE A 365 -12.51 -2.70 19.37
N GLU A 366 -13.55 -2.37 18.56
CA GLU A 366 -14.57 -1.41 19.01
C GLU A 366 -15.42 -1.99 20.14
N ARG A 367 -15.47 -3.33 20.25
CA ARG A 367 -16.19 -4.09 21.29
C ARG A 367 -15.28 -4.70 22.34
N MET A 368 -14.19 -4.02 22.70
CA MET A 368 -13.30 -4.43 23.79
C MET A 368 -12.55 -5.74 23.50
N ASP A 369 -12.07 -5.92 22.27
CA ASP A 369 -11.33 -7.11 21.83
C ASP A 369 -12.17 -8.40 21.93
N GLU A 370 -13.45 -8.30 21.57
CA GLU A 370 -14.33 -9.47 21.50
C GLU A 370 -13.84 -10.40 20.39
N ASP A 371 -13.56 -11.67 20.73
CA ASP A 371 -13.28 -12.73 19.76
C ASP A 371 -14.56 -13.03 18.98
N VAL A 372 -14.59 -12.60 17.72
CA VAL A 372 -15.74 -12.77 16.82
C VAL A 372 -15.50 -13.89 15.80
N THR A 373 -14.58 -14.81 16.12
CA THR A 373 -14.17 -15.88 15.22
C THR A 373 -15.25 -16.94 15.07
N TYR A 374 -15.65 -17.18 13.82
CA TYR A 374 -16.35 -18.37 13.38
C TYR A 374 -15.39 -19.32 12.65
N ARG A 375 -15.30 -20.56 13.14
CA ARG A 375 -14.48 -21.62 12.53
C ARG A 375 -15.35 -22.79 12.08
N VAL A 376 -15.09 -23.29 10.88
CA VAL A 376 -15.68 -24.53 10.36
C VAL A 376 -14.57 -25.40 9.78
N ALA A 377 -14.48 -26.65 10.24
CA ALA A 377 -13.39 -27.59 9.96
C ALA A 377 -13.90 -28.86 9.31
#